data_AF-A0A534QBZ3-F1
#
_entry.id   AF-A0A534QBZ3-F1
#
_cell.length_a   1.000
_cell.length_b   1.000
_cell.length_c   1.000
_cell.angle_alpha   90.00
_cell.angle_beta   90.00
_cell.angle_gamma   90.00
#
_symmetry.space_group_name_H-M   'P 1'
#
loop_
_entity.id
_entity.type
_entity.pdbx_description
1 polymer ?
#
loop_
_entity_poly.entity_id
_entity_poly.type
_entity_poly.pdbx_seq_one_letter_code
_entity_poly.pdbx_strand_id
1 'polypeptide(L)'
;AGFTGGEAEELRRAMGFKRSVERMSRIEERLVAGMRERGIERPAQEEILRGITSFALYGFPESHAASFALIAYASAYLKRHHPAAFLAGLLNAQPMGFYSAATLVKDAQRHGVVVRPIDAARSHWQSALEAAAPAPHAVRLGLRLVAELREEIAERLEAERAREPFASAAD
;
A
#
# COMPACT_ATOMS: atom_id res chain seq x y z
N ALA A 1 -21.15 30.16 3.88
CA ALA A 1 -22.45 29.85 4.49
C ALA A 1 -22.45 29.84 6.03
N GLY A 2 -21.30 29.77 6.72
CA GLY A 2 -21.29 29.87 8.19
C GLY A 2 -21.67 28.61 8.94
N PHE A 3 -21.69 27.47 8.25
CA PHE A 3 -21.95 26.18 8.88
C PHE A 3 -20.84 25.87 9.88
N THR A 4 -21.24 25.33 11.02
CA THR A 4 -20.34 24.59 11.91
C THR A 4 -19.84 23.32 11.21
N GLY A 5 -18.75 22.72 11.72
CA GLY A 5 -18.26 21.44 11.18
C GLY A 5 -19.31 20.33 11.19
N GLY A 6 -20.17 20.30 12.22
CA GLY A 6 -21.27 19.34 12.31
C GLY A 6 -22.35 19.53 11.25
N GLU A 7 -22.68 20.78 10.92
CA GLU A 7 -23.66 21.10 9.88
C GLU A 7 -23.10 20.82 8.47
N ALA A 8 -21.80 21.04 8.26
CA ALA A 8 -21.13 20.66 7.01
C ALA A 8 -21.08 19.13 6.83
N GLU A 9 -20.87 18.38 7.92
CA GLU A 9 -20.94 16.92 7.92
C GLU A 9 -22.39 16.42 7.68
N GLU A 10 -23.39 17.11 8.23
CA GLU A 10 -24.79 16.79 7.95
C GLU A 10 -25.14 17.01 6.47
N LEU A 11 -24.67 18.10 5.87
CA LEU A 11 -24.74 18.32 4.42
C LEU A 11 -24.10 17.14 3.67
N ARG A 12 -22.86 16.75 3.99
CA ARG A 12 -22.19 15.59 3.36
C ARG A 12 -23.00 14.30 3.50
N ARG A 13 -23.61 14.04 4.66
CA ARG A 13 -24.44 12.84 4.88
C ARG A 13 -25.73 12.85 4.08
N ALA A 14 -26.43 13.99 4.05
CA ALA A 14 -27.68 14.14 3.29
C ALA A 14 -27.48 13.91 1.78
N MET A 15 -26.26 14.15 1.32
CA MET A 15 -25.82 13.94 -0.05
C MET A 15 -25.43 12.50 -0.41
N GLY A 16 -25.32 11.61 0.59
CA GLY A 16 -24.96 10.20 0.40
C GLY A 16 -26.07 9.33 -0.19
N PHE A 17 -25.73 8.06 -0.46
CA PHE A 17 -26.53 7.12 -1.26
C PHE A 17 -27.91 6.71 -0.68
N LYS A 18 -28.22 7.03 0.59
CA LYS A 18 -29.52 6.75 1.24
C LYS A 18 -30.29 8.07 1.44
N ARG A 19 -31.04 8.47 0.43
CA ARG A 19 -31.61 9.83 0.29
C ARG A 19 -32.87 10.06 1.14
N SER A 20 -32.97 11.29 1.67
CA SER A 20 -34.25 11.99 1.88
C SER A 20 -34.17 13.30 1.09
N VAL A 21 -35.00 13.42 0.04
CA VAL A 21 -35.09 14.63 -0.81
C VAL A 21 -35.41 15.85 0.06
N GLU A 22 -36.30 15.67 1.04
CA GLU A 22 -36.69 16.72 1.97
C GLU A 22 -35.50 17.21 2.83
N ARG A 23 -34.66 16.30 3.31
CA ARG A 23 -33.49 16.67 4.11
C ARG A 23 -32.46 17.45 3.30
N MET A 24 -32.31 17.11 2.03
CA MET A 24 -31.45 17.83 1.09
C MET A 24 -31.95 19.27 0.90
N SER A 25 -33.22 19.44 0.50
CA SER A 25 -33.82 20.76 0.29
C SER A 25 -33.67 21.70 1.49
N ARG A 26 -33.91 21.21 2.71
CA ARG A 26 -33.74 22.01 3.94
C ARG A 26 -32.30 22.50 4.14
N ILE A 27 -31.31 21.66 3.84
CA ILE A 27 -29.90 22.03 4.02
C ILE A 27 -29.45 23.00 2.92
N GLU A 28 -29.92 22.82 1.68
CA GLU A 28 -29.65 23.74 0.56
C GLU A 28 -30.21 25.14 0.83
N GLU A 29 -31.44 25.25 1.31
CA GLU A 29 -32.04 26.53 1.72
C GLU A 29 -31.21 27.25 2.79
N ARG A 30 -30.76 26.50 3.81
CA ARG A 30 -29.92 27.05 4.88
C ARG A 30 -28.54 27.46 4.35
N LEU A 31 -27.97 26.70 3.43
CA LEU A 31 -26.71 27.03 2.77
C LEU A 31 -26.83 28.35 2.00
N VAL A 32 -27.88 28.50 1.18
CA VAL A 32 -28.17 29.71 0.40
C VAL A 32 -28.41 30.91 1.30
N ALA A 33 -29.20 30.76 2.37
CA ALA A 33 -29.42 31.83 3.35
C ALA A 33 -28.10 32.31 3.97
N GLY A 34 -27.25 31.38 4.42
CA GLY A 34 -25.96 31.70 5.01
C GLY A 34 -24.93 32.26 4.02
N MET A 35 -25.08 32.00 2.71
CA MET A 35 -24.30 32.65 1.64
C MET A 35 -24.79 34.08 1.39
N ARG A 36 -26.11 34.29 1.37
CA ARG A 36 -26.73 35.62 1.21
C ARG A 36 -26.34 36.58 2.33
N GLU A 37 -26.37 36.13 3.59
CA GLU A 37 -25.94 36.93 4.75
C GLU A 37 -24.47 37.38 4.67
N ARG A 38 -23.66 36.68 3.88
CA ARG A 38 -22.24 36.97 3.66
C ARG A 38 -21.97 37.75 2.37
N GLY A 39 -23.02 38.24 1.71
CA GLY A 39 -22.90 39.06 0.50
C GLY A 39 -22.49 38.29 -0.75
N ILE A 40 -22.65 36.96 -0.78
CA ILE A 40 -22.40 36.17 -2.00
C ILE A 40 -23.59 36.36 -2.94
N GLU A 41 -23.33 36.75 -4.19
CA GLU A 41 -24.39 36.98 -5.18
C GLU A 41 -25.03 35.69 -5.69
N ARG A 42 -26.30 35.77 -6.10
CA ARG A 42 -27.10 34.61 -6.54
C ARG A 42 -26.41 33.75 -7.61
N PRO A 43 -25.79 34.29 -8.67
CA PRO A 43 -25.11 33.46 -9.68
C PRO A 43 -24.02 32.57 -9.07
N ALA A 44 -23.22 33.12 -8.14
CA ALA A 44 -22.17 32.38 -7.44
C ALA A 44 -22.76 31.33 -6.47
N GLN A 45 -23.87 31.64 -5.80
CA GLN A 45 -24.57 30.68 -4.93
C GLN A 45 -25.01 29.42 -5.70
N GLU A 46 -25.60 29.61 -6.88
CA GLU A 46 -26.06 28.51 -7.72
C GLU A 46 -24.90 27.66 -8.23
N GLU A 47 -23.79 28.28 -8.60
CA GLU A 47 -22.57 27.58 -9.01
C GLU A 47 -21.98 26.75 -7.88
N ILE A 48 -21.86 27.32 -6.67
CA ILE A 48 -21.40 26.61 -5.47
C ILE A 48 -22.32 25.42 -5.16
N LEU A 49 -23.64 25.61 -5.23
CA LEU A 49 -24.61 24.56 -4.96
C LEU A 49 -24.50 23.42 -5.99
N ARG A 50 -24.38 23.75 -7.28
CA ARG A 50 -24.12 22.77 -8.36
C ARG A 50 -22.81 22.03 -8.16
N GLY A 51 -21.75 22.73 -7.75
CA GLY A 51 -20.44 22.14 -7.48
C GLY A 51 -20.49 21.13 -6.33
N ILE A 52 -21.09 21.52 -5.21
CA ILE A 52 -21.25 20.66 -4.03
C ILE A 52 -22.08 19.42 -4.40
N THR A 53 -23.25 19.59 -5.03
CA THR A 53 -24.14 18.49 -5.43
C THR A 53 -23.53 17.53 -6.44
N SER A 54 -22.71 18.04 -7.35
CA SER A 54 -21.96 17.19 -8.29
C SER A 54 -20.85 16.40 -7.59
N PHE A 55 -20.13 17.03 -6.65
CA PHE A 55 -19.04 16.39 -5.91
C PHE A 55 -19.54 15.31 -4.95
N ALA A 56 -20.73 15.48 -4.38
CA ALA A 56 -21.34 14.52 -3.45
C ALA A 56 -21.44 13.08 -3.96
N LEU A 57 -21.56 12.88 -5.27
CA LEU A 57 -21.64 11.55 -5.86
C LEU A 57 -20.27 10.84 -5.91
N TYR A 58 -19.18 11.58 -5.87
CA TYR A 58 -17.81 11.07 -6.02
C TYR A 58 -16.86 11.50 -4.90
N GLY A 59 -17.37 12.21 -3.89
CA GLY A 59 -16.60 12.73 -2.78
C GLY A 59 -16.01 11.59 -1.94
N PHE A 60 -14.70 11.66 -1.71
CA PHE A 60 -13.97 10.65 -0.96
C PHE A 60 -13.42 11.22 0.34
N PRO A 61 -13.39 10.47 1.46
CA PRO A 61 -12.84 10.96 2.71
C PRO A 61 -11.34 11.22 2.60
N GLU A 62 -10.94 12.49 2.74
CA GLU A 62 -9.54 12.92 2.61
C GLU A 62 -8.63 12.20 3.61
N SER A 63 -9.07 12.03 4.86
CA SER A 63 -8.29 11.33 5.89
C SER A 63 -7.98 9.88 5.53
N HIS A 64 -8.92 9.19 4.87
CA HIS A 64 -8.72 7.84 4.37
C HIS A 64 -7.82 7.83 3.13
N ALA A 65 -7.96 8.80 2.23
CA ALA A 65 -7.04 8.92 1.08
C ALA A 65 -5.60 9.18 1.53
N ALA A 66 -5.40 10.09 2.50
CA ALA A 66 -4.08 10.47 2.99
C ALA A 66 -3.36 9.30 3.68
N SER A 67 -4.07 8.50 4.49
CA SER A 67 -3.45 7.35 5.17
C SER A 67 -2.96 6.28 4.18
N PHE A 68 -3.74 5.97 3.14
CA PHE A 68 -3.33 5.05 2.08
C PHE A 68 -2.23 5.64 1.18
N ALA A 69 -2.30 6.95 0.88
CA ALA A 69 -1.28 7.63 0.09
C ALA A 69 0.10 7.55 0.76
N LEU A 70 0.17 7.66 2.09
CA LEU A 70 1.42 7.50 2.83
C LEU A 70 2.03 6.11 2.65
N ILE A 71 1.23 5.05 2.72
CA ILE A 71 1.70 3.66 2.53
C ILE A 71 2.17 3.45 1.08
N ALA A 72 1.41 3.95 0.10
CA ALA A 72 1.78 3.87 -1.30
C ALA A 72 3.10 4.62 -1.59
N TYR A 73 3.25 5.82 -1.03
CA TYR A 73 4.48 6.61 -1.15
C TYR A 73 5.68 5.91 -0.50
N ALA A 74 5.53 5.41 0.73
CA ALA A 74 6.59 4.68 1.42
C ALA A 74 7.02 3.43 0.64
N SER A 75 6.07 2.69 0.07
CA SER A 75 6.34 1.53 -0.79
C SER A 75 7.08 1.93 -2.06
N ALA A 76 6.67 3.01 -2.73
CA ALA A 76 7.33 3.53 -3.93
C ALA A 76 8.75 4.03 -3.63
N TYR A 77 8.94 4.69 -2.49
CA TYR A 77 10.26 5.14 -2.02
C TYR A 77 11.21 3.95 -1.82
N LEU A 78 10.76 2.92 -1.09
CA LEU A 78 11.56 1.70 -0.88
C LEU A 78 11.85 0.99 -2.20
N LYS A 79 10.87 0.88 -3.11
CA LYS A 79 11.07 0.30 -4.44
C LYS A 79 12.11 1.08 -5.26
N ARG A 80 12.14 2.41 -5.16
CA ARG A 80 13.08 3.26 -5.91
C ARG A 80 14.49 3.25 -5.32
N HIS A 81 14.62 3.36 -4.01
CA HIS A 81 15.90 3.60 -3.34
C HIS A 81 16.52 2.34 -2.73
N HIS A 82 15.70 1.34 -2.39
CA HIS A 82 16.13 0.10 -1.75
C HIS A 82 15.45 -1.14 -2.37
N PRO A 83 15.52 -1.32 -3.71
CA PRO A 83 14.74 -2.35 -4.41
C PRO A 83 15.03 -3.77 -3.94
N ALA A 84 16.28 -4.08 -3.55
CA ALA A 84 16.65 -5.38 -3.00
C ALA A 84 15.97 -5.65 -1.64
N ALA A 85 15.99 -4.67 -0.73
CA ALA A 85 15.32 -4.79 0.58
C ALA A 85 13.81 -4.87 0.41
N PHE A 86 13.26 -4.07 -0.51
CA PHE A 86 11.83 -4.09 -0.83
C PHE A 86 11.40 -5.46 -1.35
N LEU A 87 12.16 -6.06 -2.29
CA LEU A 87 11.91 -7.42 -2.77
C LEU A 87 11.97 -8.45 -1.62
N ALA A 88 13.03 -8.43 -0.81
CA ALA A 88 13.18 -9.38 0.31
C ALA A 88 12.00 -9.29 1.29
N GLY A 89 11.58 -8.07 1.64
CA GLY A 89 10.40 -7.82 2.48
C GLY A 89 9.12 -8.37 1.86
N LEU A 90 8.88 -8.10 0.57
CA LEU A 90 7.71 -8.62 -0.14
C LEU A 90 7.72 -10.15 -0.22
N LEU A 91 8.86 -10.79 -0.48
CA LEU A 91 9.00 -12.24 -0.50
C LEU A 91 8.73 -12.85 0.88
N ASN A 92 9.16 -12.19 1.96
CA ASN A 92 8.97 -12.66 3.33
C ASN A 92 7.56 -12.40 3.89
N ALA A 93 6.83 -11.44 3.33
CA ALA A 93 5.44 -11.15 3.71
C ALA A 93 4.39 -12.06 3.01
N GLN A 94 4.79 -12.94 2.08
CA GLN A 94 3.87 -13.86 1.40
C GLN A 94 3.21 -14.86 2.37
N PRO A 95 1.93 -15.26 2.13
CA PRO A 95 1.10 -14.91 0.96
C PRO A 95 0.42 -13.52 1.08
N MET A 96 0.52 -12.69 0.03
CA MET A 96 -0.11 -11.34 0.00
C MET A 96 -1.29 -11.22 -0.98
N GLY A 97 -1.66 -12.28 -1.69
CA GLY A 97 -2.89 -12.35 -2.50
C GLY A 97 -2.86 -11.69 -3.89
N PHE A 98 -1.86 -10.86 -4.22
CA PHE A 98 -1.84 -10.12 -5.51
C PHE A 98 -0.80 -10.60 -6.52
N TYR A 99 0.44 -10.84 -6.08
CA TYR A 99 1.56 -11.20 -6.96
C TYR A 99 2.27 -12.44 -6.45
N SER A 100 2.56 -13.37 -7.37
CA SER A 100 3.39 -14.53 -7.07
C SER A 100 4.84 -14.12 -6.79
N ALA A 101 5.57 -14.95 -6.03
CA ALA A 101 7.00 -14.73 -5.79
C ALA A 101 7.79 -14.61 -7.12
N ALA A 102 7.42 -15.39 -8.14
CA ALA A 102 8.04 -15.32 -9.46
C ALA A 102 7.85 -13.95 -10.13
N THR A 103 6.65 -13.37 -10.04
CA THR A 103 6.38 -12.01 -10.57
C THR A 103 7.23 -10.96 -9.86
N LEU A 104 7.32 -11.03 -8.53
CA LEU A 104 8.12 -10.11 -7.73
C LEU A 104 9.62 -10.19 -8.08
N VAL A 105 10.15 -11.41 -8.19
CA VAL A 105 11.55 -11.65 -8.58
C VAL A 105 11.83 -11.08 -9.97
N LYS A 106 10.95 -11.32 -10.95
CA LYS A 106 11.12 -10.82 -12.32
C LYS A 106 11.04 -9.30 -12.39
N ASP A 107 10.14 -8.68 -11.63
CA ASP A 107 10.07 -7.22 -11.55
C ASP A 107 11.37 -6.64 -10.97
N ALA A 108 11.87 -7.18 -9.86
CA ALA A 108 13.11 -6.71 -9.24
C ALA A 108 14.33 -6.88 -10.16
N GLN A 109 14.43 -7.99 -10.88
CA GLN A 109 15.48 -8.22 -11.88
C GLN A 109 15.46 -7.17 -13.00
N ARG A 110 14.27 -6.77 -13.48
CA ARG A 110 14.13 -5.67 -14.47
C ARG A 110 14.55 -4.31 -13.92
N HIS A 111 14.52 -4.14 -12.60
CA HIS A 111 14.99 -2.94 -11.89
C HIS A 111 16.44 -3.05 -11.40
N GLY A 112 17.22 -4.01 -11.94
CA GLY A 112 18.65 -4.13 -11.65
C GLY A 112 19.00 -4.85 -10.36
N VAL A 113 18.03 -5.48 -9.68
CA VAL A 113 18.33 -6.31 -8.50
C VAL A 113 18.92 -7.65 -8.94
N VAL A 114 20.11 -7.95 -8.44
CA VAL A 114 20.70 -9.29 -8.57
C VAL A 114 19.95 -10.22 -7.62
N VAL A 115 19.32 -11.26 -8.16
CA VAL A 115 18.63 -12.29 -7.37
C VAL A 115 19.39 -13.59 -7.49
N ARG A 116 19.84 -14.12 -6.35
CA ARG A 116 20.55 -15.39 -6.24
C ARG A 116 19.54 -16.50 -5.91
N PRO A 117 19.62 -17.68 -6.55
CA PRO A 117 18.66 -18.77 -6.38
C PRO A 117 18.67 -19.32 -4.95
N ILE A 118 17.81 -20.29 -4.64
CA ILE A 118 17.90 -21.01 -3.38
C ILE A 118 19.19 -21.87 -3.40
N ASP A 119 19.85 -21.98 -2.25
CA ASP A 119 21.14 -22.64 -2.10
C ASP A 119 21.22 -23.28 -0.71
N ALA A 120 21.32 -24.60 -0.62
CA ALA A 120 21.30 -25.30 0.67
C ALA A 120 22.46 -24.89 1.59
N ALA A 121 23.61 -24.51 1.03
CA ALA A 121 24.77 -24.10 1.82
C ALA A 121 24.71 -22.62 2.25
N ARG A 122 23.81 -21.81 1.68
CA ARG A 122 23.81 -20.34 1.89
C ARG A 122 22.45 -19.72 2.24
N SER A 123 21.34 -20.22 1.70
CA SER A 123 19.99 -19.68 1.93
C SER A 123 19.53 -19.92 3.35
N HIS A 124 18.91 -18.91 3.97
CA HIS A 124 18.16 -19.07 5.21
C HIS A 124 16.71 -19.44 4.91
N TRP A 125 15.89 -19.70 5.95
CA TRP A 125 14.44 -19.83 5.80
C TRP A 125 13.83 -18.63 5.06
N GLN A 126 14.11 -17.42 5.53
CA GLN A 126 13.70 -16.17 4.90
C GLN A 126 14.63 -15.75 3.76
N SER A 127 14.09 -15.02 2.79
CA SER A 127 14.92 -14.36 1.78
C SER A 127 15.71 -13.24 2.43
N ALA A 128 16.99 -13.12 2.10
CA ALA A 128 17.92 -12.22 2.78
C ALA A 128 18.71 -11.36 1.79
N LEU A 129 19.20 -10.21 2.27
CA LEU A 129 20.17 -9.41 1.55
C LEU A 129 21.54 -10.07 1.65
N GLU A 130 22.23 -10.19 0.51
CA GLU A 130 23.64 -10.56 0.46
C GLU A 130 24.45 -9.38 -0.03
N ALA A 131 25.57 -9.10 0.65
CA ALA A 131 26.55 -8.15 0.17
C ALA A 131 27.04 -8.57 -1.23
N ALA A 132 26.93 -7.66 -2.18
CA ALA A 132 27.46 -7.83 -3.52
C ALA A 132 28.43 -6.68 -3.81
N ALA A 133 29.59 -7.03 -4.36
CA ALA A 133 30.59 -6.07 -4.80
C ALA A 133 30.64 -6.04 -6.33
N PRO A 134 30.57 -4.86 -6.98
CA PRO A 134 30.18 -3.57 -6.38
C PRO A 134 28.68 -3.53 -6.02
N ALA A 135 28.29 -2.60 -5.13
CA ALA A 135 26.90 -2.36 -4.74
C ALA A 135 26.00 -2.14 -5.97
N PRO A 136 24.68 -2.46 -5.92
CA PRO A 136 23.84 -2.72 -4.75
C PRO A 136 23.82 -4.18 -4.25
N HIS A 137 23.30 -4.39 -3.02
CA HIS A 137 23.07 -5.72 -2.42
C HIS A 137 22.23 -6.64 -3.34
N ALA A 138 22.60 -7.92 -3.38
CA ALA A 138 21.80 -8.96 -4.02
C ALA A 138 20.73 -9.49 -3.05
N VAL A 139 19.70 -10.14 -3.57
CA VAL A 139 18.71 -10.90 -2.78
C VAL A 139 18.98 -12.38 -2.94
N ARG A 140 19.24 -13.10 -1.85
CA ARG A 140 19.25 -14.56 -1.83
C ARG A 140 17.86 -15.06 -1.50
N LEU A 141 17.31 -15.92 -2.36
CA LEU A 141 16.01 -16.54 -2.12
C LEU A 141 16.07 -17.46 -0.90
N GLY A 142 15.07 -17.34 -0.04
CA GLY A 142 14.92 -18.16 1.16
C GLY A 142 14.35 -19.55 0.86
N LEU A 143 14.69 -20.50 1.73
CA LEU A 143 14.22 -21.89 1.69
C LEU A 143 12.69 -22.00 1.79
N ARG A 144 12.01 -21.01 2.39
CA ARG A 144 10.54 -20.95 2.45
C ARG A 144 9.84 -20.95 1.10
N LEU A 145 10.58 -20.67 0.02
CA LEU A 145 10.05 -20.66 -1.35
C LEU A 145 10.16 -22.05 -2.02
N VAL A 146 10.81 -23.03 -1.39
CA VAL A 146 10.80 -24.43 -1.83
C VAL A 146 9.45 -25.04 -1.46
N ALA A 147 8.75 -25.58 -2.45
CA ALA A 147 7.49 -26.27 -2.22
C ALA A 147 7.66 -27.39 -1.19
N GLU A 148 6.72 -27.47 -0.24
CA GLU A 148 6.63 -28.52 0.79
C GLU A 148 7.79 -28.59 1.80
N LEU A 149 8.78 -27.71 1.70
CA LEU A 149 9.84 -27.62 2.70
C LEU A 149 9.32 -26.94 3.98
N ARG A 150 9.48 -27.60 5.12
CA ARG A 150 9.07 -27.08 6.42
C ARG A 150 10.17 -26.25 7.05
N GLU A 151 9.78 -25.26 7.85
CA GLU A 151 10.71 -24.35 8.53
C GLU A 151 11.68 -25.11 9.42
N GLU A 152 11.21 -26.13 10.14
CA GLU A 152 12.05 -26.91 11.06
C GLU A 152 13.15 -27.71 10.32
N ILE A 153 12.91 -28.07 9.06
CA ILE A 153 13.93 -28.72 8.22
C ILE A 153 14.97 -27.70 7.75
N ALA A 154 14.54 -26.50 7.38
CA ALA A 154 15.45 -25.42 7.04
C ALA A 154 16.32 -25.01 8.23
N GLU A 155 15.75 -24.87 9.43
CA GLU A 155 16.50 -24.57 10.65
C GLU A 155 17.54 -25.65 10.99
N ARG A 156 17.20 -26.93 10.81
CA ARG A 156 18.16 -28.03 10.98
C ARG A 156 19.30 -27.96 9.97
N LEU A 157 18.99 -27.71 8.70
CA LEU A 157 19.99 -27.52 7.64
C LEU A 157 20.94 -26.36 8.00
N GLU A 158 20.39 -25.25 8.49
CA GLU A 158 21.16 -24.09 8.92
C GLU A 158 22.04 -24.39 10.14
N ALA A 159 21.53 -25.15 11.11
CA ALA A 159 22.28 -25.55 12.30
C ALA A 159 23.44 -26.49 11.95
N GLU A 160 23.25 -27.46 11.06
CA GLU A 160 24.32 -28.38 10.66
C GLU A 160 25.40 -27.67 9.84
N ARG A 161 25.04 -26.85 8.84
CA ARG A 161 26.05 -26.13 8.05
C ARG A 161 26.85 -25.09 8.85
N ALA A 162 26.29 -24.61 9.97
CA ALA A 162 26.98 -23.71 10.88
C ALA A 162 28.04 -24.45 11.73
N ARG A 163 27.89 -25.77 11.92
CA ARG A 163 28.92 -26.62 12.53
C ARG A 163 30.02 -26.95 11.54
N GLU A 164 29.64 -27.39 10.34
CA GLU A 164 30.57 -27.74 9.27
C GLU A 164 29.93 -27.46 7.90
N PRO A 165 30.61 -26.72 6.99
CA PRO A 165 30.08 -26.49 5.66
C PRO A 165 29.93 -27.78 4.85
N PHE A 166 28.78 -27.97 4.18
CA PHE A 166 28.58 -29.09 3.26
C PHE A 166 29.60 -29.05 2.10
N ALA A 167 30.31 -30.16 1.86
CA ALA A 167 31.27 -30.28 0.77
C ALA A 167 30.66 -30.96 -0.47
N SER A 168 29.62 -31.76 -0.27
CA SER A 168 28.91 -32.49 -1.31
C SER A 168 27.41 -32.62 -1.00
N ALA A 169 26.64 -33.22 -1.91
CA ALA A 169 25.23 -33.52 -1.68
C ALA A 169 24.98 -34.75 -0.78
N ALA A 170 26.02 -35.55 -0.51
CA ALA A 170 25.93 -36.73 0.33
C ALA A 170 26.18 -36.44 1.82
N ASP A 171 26.86 -35.33 2.11
CA ASP A 171 27.09 -34.79 3.46
C ASP A 171 25.80 -34.13 3.99
#